data_AF-A0A956ICG9-F1
#
_entry.id   AF-A0A956ICG9-F1
#
_cell.length_a   1.000
_cell.length_b   1.000
_cell.length_c   1.000
_cell.angle_alpha   90.00
_cell.angle_beta   90.00
_cell.angle_gamma   90.00
#
_symmetry.space_group_name_H-M   'P 1'
#
loop_
_entity.id
_entity.type
_entity.pdbx_description
1 polymer ?
#
loop_
_entity_poly.entity_id
_entity_poly.type
_entity_poly.pdbx_seq_one_letter_code
_entity_poly.pdbx_strand_id
1 'polypeptide(L)'
;YFRAFLDDPRLRPASAAFVLDALGRLPLTEDAEGLELVRRALVHPLATRTATQWIEQERVVPKDLGDAYLKTLAFHVTWESSPWVEELKGSGREWARDLRFDERLSSFALRLLNDVRKFSPTDLGFEWLMQLAARGEPRYQEFARDYMIKAFLPADFAPQDAAPTPAAKSDEPATIDLGGQSFLFTGKLATMQRGAATKKVTGAGGKNASGVTATLDFLVIGDDGSPLYGAGRKGSKQLKAEKLIADGAGIKIISETAFLQMLAGEQRSFSEDTVTAGCDRLWTLATEPGADDAPLRSFALAYLRRHHPDISLAETDRPVDPGAEIPESYLSFERVRPLLSDARP
;
A
#
# COMPACT_ATOMS: atom_id res chain seq x y z
N TYR A 1 -24.76 -24.20 -15.00
CA TYR A 1 -25.91 -23.46 -15.56
C TYR A 1 -25.82 -21.96 -15.26
N PHE A 2 -25.76 -21.50 -14.00
CA PHE A 2 -25.74 -20.06 -13.68
C PHE A 2 -24.46 -19.29 -14.08
N ARG A 3 -23.34 -19.97 -14.36
CA ARG A 3 -22.04 -19.33 -14.68
C ARG A 3 -21.97 -18.72 -16.10
N ALA A 4 -22.84 -19.14 -17.01
CA ALA A 4 -22.95 -18.57 -18.36
C ALA A 4 -24.01 -17.46 -18.46
N PHE A 5 -24.72 -17.15 -17.37
CA PHE A 5 -25.84 -16.21 -17.38
C PHE A 5 -25.43 -14.77 -17.74
N LEU A 6 -24.20 -14.35 -17.39
CA LEU A 6 -23.66 -13.06 -17.83
C LEU A 6 -23.59 -12.95 -19.35
N ASP A 7 -23.57 -14.09 -20.06
CA ASP A 7 -23.45 -14.14 -21.51
C ASP A 7 -24.83 -14.24 -22.20
N ASP A 8 -25.95 -14.31 -21.46
CA ASP A 8 -27.29 -14.38 -22.04
C ASP A 8 -27.72 -13.00 -22.59
N PRO A 9 -27.99 -12.85 -23.90
CA PRO A 9 -28.39 -11.57 -24.50
C PRO A 9 -29.75 -11.05 -24.00
N ARG A 10 -30.55 -11.92 -23.37
CA ARG A 10 -31.83 -11.55 -22.74
C ARG A 10 -31.64 -11.03 -21.32
N LEU A 11 -30.41 -10.96 -20.82
CA LEU A 11 -30.10 -10.39 -19.53
C LEU A 11 -30.60 -8.93 -19.44
N ARG A 12 -31.29 -8.59 -18.35
CA ARG A 12 -31.81 -7.24 -18.06
C ARG A 12 -31.34 -6.82 -16.67
N PRO A 13 -31.29 -5.51 -16.36
CA PRO A 13 -30.79 -5.05 -15.07
C PRO A 13 -31.46 -5.71 -13.85
N ALA A 14 -32.79 -5.86 -13.85
CA ALA A 14 -33.51 -6.46 -12.73
C ALA A 14 -33.24 -7.97 -12.56
N SER A 15 -33.20 -8.73 -13.67
CA SER A 15 -32.87 -10.16 -13.61
C SER A 15 -31.40 -10.38 -13.27
N ALA A 16 -30.51 -9.52 -13.77
CA ALA A 16 -29.09 -9.53 -13.41
C ALA A 16 -28.90 -9.36 -11.90
N ALA A 17 -29.50 -8.31 -11.32
CA ALA A 17 -29.39 -8.04 -9.89
C ALA A 17 -29.90 -9.21 -9.03
N PHE A 18 -31.05 -9.80 -9.39
CA PHE A 18 -31.62 -10.95 -8.67
C PHE A 18 -30.68 -12.16 -8.70
N VAL A 19 -30.17 -12.53 -9.87
CA VAL A 19 -29.29 -13.71 -10.02
C VAL A 19 -27.94 -13.47 -9.34
N LEU A 20 -27.37 -12.27 -9.46
CA LEU A 20 -26.12 -11.91 -8.80
C LEU A 20 -26.25 -11.89 -7.27
N ASP A 21 -27.37 -11.41 -6.72
CA ASP A 21 -27.59 -11.48 -5.27
C ASP A 21 -27.58 -12.94 -4.76
N ALA A 22 -28.27 -13.83 -5.48
CA ALA A 22 -28.30 -15.25 -5.17
C ALA A 22 -26.90 -15.89 -5.30
N LEU A 23 -26.17 -15.58 -6.37
CA LEU A 23 -24.83 -16.11 -6.63
C LEU A 23 -23.82 -15.70 -5.57
N GLY A 24 -23.86 -14.46 -5.08
CA GLY A 24 -22.91 -14.02 -4.06
C GLY A 24 -23.03 -14.79 -2.73
N ARG A 25 -24.11 -15.55 -2.51
CA ARG A 25 -24.31 -16.35 -1.28
C ARG A 25 -23.53 -17.66 -1.33
N LEU A 26 -22.96 -17.98 -2.49
CA LEU A 26 -22.11 -19.14 -2.72
C LEU A 26 -20.64 -18.78 -2.49
N PRO A 27 -19.76 -19.76 -2.21
CA PRO A 27 -18.33 -19.55 -2.18
C PRO A 27 -17.79 -19.26 -3.60
N LEU A 28 -17.72 -17.99 -3.95
CA LEU A 28 -17.41 -17.57 -5.32
C LEU A 28 -15.94 -17.72 -5.71
N THR A 29 -15.01 -17.83 -4.77
CA THR A 29 -13.56 -17.88 -5.05
C THR A 29 -12.90 -19.23 -4.78
N GLU A 30 -13.68 -20.26 -4.41
CA GLU A 30 -13.14 -21.60 -4.10
C GLU A 30 -12.69 -22.39 -5.35
N ASP A 31 -13.26 -22.11 -6.51
CA ASP A 31 -12.90 -22.76 -7.78
C ASP A 31 -12.63 -21.75 -8.90
N ALA A 32 -11.89 -22.21 -9.92
CA ALA A 32 -11.44 -21.37 -11.02
C ALA A 32 -12.60 -20.76 -11.83
N GLU A 33 -13.73 -21.46 -11.96
CA GLU A 33 -14.87 -20.97 -12.72
C GLU A 33 -15.64 -19.89 -11.93
N GLY A 34 -15.75 -20.04 -10.61
CA GLY A 34 -16.30 -19.04 -9.72
C GLY A 34 -15.45 -17.78 -9.72
N LEU A 35 -14.13 -17.93 -9.62
CA LEU A 35 -13.20 -16.81 -9.69
C LEU A 35 -13.33 -16.06 -11.02
N GLU A 36 -13.39 -16.79 -12.13
CA GLU A 36 -13.58 -16.21 -13.46
C GLU A 36 -14.95 -15.54 -13.62
N LEU A 37 -16.00 -16.09 -12.99
CA LEU A 37 -17.31 -15.42 -12.92
C LEU A 37 -17.20 -14.07 -12.20
N VAL A 38 -16.49 -13.99 -11.07
CA VAL A 38 -16.31 -12.72 -10.35
C VAL A 38 -15.51 -11.73 -11.18
N ARG A 39 -14.43 -12.17 -11.82
CA ARG A 39 -13.63 -11.33 -12.73
C ARG A 39 -14.50 -10.75 -13.84
N ARG A 40 -15.23 -11.58 -14.58
CA ARG A 40 -16.16 -11.10 -15.63
C ARG A 40 -17.24 -10.19 -15.05
N ALA A 41 -17.81 -10.50 -13.88
CA ALA A 41 -18.83 -9.68 -13.26
C ALA A 41 -18.33 -8.26 -12.93
N LEU A 42 -17.05 -8.09 -12.55
CA LEU A 42 -16.45 -6.79 -12.26
C LEU A 42 -16.38 -5.87 -13.49
N VAL A 43 -16.20 -6.41 -14.69
CA VAL A 43 -16.12 -5.63 -15.94
C VAL A 43 -17.44 -5.62 -16.73
N HIS A 44 -18.42 -6.44 -16.33
CA HIS A 44 -19.69 -6.56 -17.04
C HIS A 44 -20.61 -5.36 -16.76
N PRO A 45 -21.19 -4.69 -17.78
CA PRO A 45 -21.98 -3.47 -17.62
C PRO A 45 -23.16 -3.56 -16.65
N LEU A 46 -23.80 -4.72 -16.58
CA LEU A 46 -24.95 -4.95 -15.68
C LEU A 46 -24.57 -5.56 -14.33
N ALA A 47 -23.32 -5.99 -14.12
CA ALA A 47 -22.92 -6.74 -12.93
C ALA A 47 -21.86 -6.04 -12.07
N THR A 48 -21.11 -5.09 -12.65
CA THR A 48 -19.97 -4.43 -11.97
C THR A 48 -20.34 -3.91 -10.58
N ARG A 49 -21.49 -3.24 -10.46
CA ARG A 49 -21.98 -2.70 -9.18
C ARG A 49 -22.20 -3.77 -8.12
N THR A 50 -22.77 -4.91 -8.49
CA THR A 50 -23.03 -6.00 -7.54
C THR A 50 -21.73 -6.74 -7.20
N ALA A 51 -20.83 -6.88 -8.18
CA ALA A 51 -19.53 -7.50 -7.98
C ALA A 51 -18.63 -6.68 -7.04
N THR A 52 -18.61 -5.34 -7.18
CA THR A 52 -17.88 -4.47 -6.24
C THR A 52 -18.47 -4.57 -4.83
N GLN A 53 -19.80 -4.71 -4.70
CA GLN A 53 -20.45 -4.91 -3.40
C GLN A 53 -20.07 -6.23 -2.74
N TRP A 54 -19.86 -7.32 -3.50
CA TRP A 54 -19.37 -8.57 -2.92
C TRP A 54 -18.02 -8.39 -2.22
N ILE A 55 -17.14 -7.58 -2.81
CA ILE A 55 -15.83 -7.29 -2.23
C ILE A 55 -15.97 -6.38 -0.99
N GLU A 56 -16.81 -5.36 -1.07
CA GLU A 56 -17.05 -4.43 0.06
C GLU A 56 -17.74 -5.11 1.26
N GLN A 57 -18.53 -6.16 1.00
CA GLN A 57 -19.15 -7.01 2.00
C GLN A 57 -18.25 -8.16 2.46
N GLU A 58 -16.98 -8.19 2.04
CA GLU A 58 -16.00 -9.23 2.36
C GLU A 58 -16.40 -10.65 1.94
N ARG A 59 -17.35 -10.79 1.00
CA ARG A 59 -17.77 -12.07 0.41
C ARG A 59 -16.77 -12.58 -0.62
N VAL A 60 -16.01 -11.67 -1.21
CA VAL A 60 -14.90 -11.94 -2.11
C VAL A 60 -13.66 -11.26 -1.54
N VAL A 61 -12.61 -12.04 -1.27
CA VAL A 61 -11.34 -11.49 -0.80
C VAL A 61 -10.58 -10.94 -2.01
N PRO A 62 -10.14 -9.66 -2.00
CA PRO A 62 -9.42 -9.07 -3.14
C PRO A 62 -8.19 -9.86 -3.57
N LYS A 63 -7.48 -10.50 -2.62
CA LYS A 63 -6.28 -11.28 -2.91
C LYS A 63 -6.57 -12.47 -3.83
N ASP A 64 -7.73 -13.10 -3.69
CA ASP A 64 -8.15 -14.23 -4.52
C ASP A 64 -8.31 -13.83 -6.00
N LEU A 65 -8.60 -12.55 -6.28
CA LEU A 65 -8.70 -12.03 -7.64
C LEU A 65 -7.35 -12.02 -8.37
N GLY A 66 -6.24 -12.02 -7.64
CA GLY A 66 -4.88 -11.92 -8.17
C GLY A 66 -4.45 -10.47 -8.41
N ASP A 67 -3.20 -10.15 -8.08
CA ASP A 67 -2.64 -8.79 -8.25
C ASP A 67 -2.58 -8.39 -9.73
N ALA A 68 -2.18 -9.30 -10.63
CA ALA A 68 -2.11 -9.02 -12.07
C ALA A 68 -3.48 -8.61 -12.66
N TYR A 69 -4.55 -9.27 -12.19
CA TYR A 69 -5.91 -8.93 -12.59
C TYR A 69 -6.35 -7.58 -12.03
N LEU A 70 -6.07 -7.30 -10.75
CA LEU A 70 -6.41 -6.00 -10.16
C LEU A 70 -5.60 -4.86 -10.79
N LYS A 71 -4.33 -5.07 -11.15
CA LYS A 71 -3.52 -4.10 -11.92
C LYS A 71 -4.13 -3.82 -13.28
N THR A 72 -4.59 -4.86 -13.98
CA THR A 72 -5.34 -4.77 -15.25
C THR A 72 -6.54 -3.83 -15.09
N LEU A 73 -7.31 -3.94 -14.01
CA LEU A 73 -8.43 -3.04 -13.73
C LEU A 73 -7.98 -1.63 -13.32
N ALA A 74 -6.83 -1.51 -12.67
CA ALA A 74 -6.33 -0.27 -12.09
C ALA A 74 -5.71 0.67 -13.12
N PHE A 75 -5.07 0.16 -14.18
CA PHE A 75 -4.26 0.98 -15.08
C PHE A 75 -4.44 0.63 -16.57
N HIS A 76 -4.77 1.63 -17.40
CA HIS A 76 -5.09 1.44 -18.81
C HIS A 76 -3.97 0.76 -19.62
N VAL A 77 -2.69 1.02 -19.35
CA VAL A 77 -1.59 0.34 -20.07
C VAL A 77 -1.65 -1.17 -19.83
N THR A 78 -1.80 -1.58 -18.56
CA THR A 78 -1.95 -2.99 -18.21
C THR A 78 -3.27 -3.58 -18.70
N TRP A 79 -4.33 -2.79 -18.80
CA TRP A 79 -5.59 -3.22 -19.40
C TRP A 79 -5.43 -3.56 -20.89
N GLU A 80 -4.76 -2.68 -21.63
CA GLU A 80 -4.54 -2.83 -23.08
C GLU A 80 -3.60 -3.98 -23.40
N SER A 81 -2.60 -4.24 -22.55
CA SER A 81 -1.66 -5.35 -22.73
C SER A 81 -2.11 -6.67 -22.09
N SER A 82 -3.33 -6.76 -21.55
CA SER A 82 -3.78 -7.92 -20.79
C SER A 82 -4.28 -9.05 -21.70
N PRO A 83 -3.66 -10.25 -21.68
CA PRO A 83 -4.17 -11.39 -22.44
C PRO A 83 -5.60 -11.77 -22.06
N TRP A 84 -5.98 -11.58 -20.80
CA TRP A 84 -7.33 -11.85 -20.32
C TRP A 84 -8.36 -10.90 -20.94
N VAL A 85 -8.03 -9.61 -21.08
CA VAL A 85 -8.91 -8.62 -21.74
C VAL A 85 -9.04 -8.92 -23.23
N GLU A 86 -7.93 -9.27 -23.89
CA GLU A 86 -7.92 -9.67 -25.30
C GLU A 86 -8.77 -10.91 -25.55
N GLU A 87 -8.59 -11.96 -24.76
CA GLU A 87 -9.39 -13.18 -24.83
C GLU A 87 -10.88 -12.88 -24.59
N LEU A 88 -11.21 -12.09 -23.57
CA LEU A 88 -12.59 -11.75 -23.25
C LEU A 88 -13.28 -11.01 -24.40
N LYS A 89 -12.60 -10.04 -25.03
CA LYS A 89 -13.09 -9.32 -26.21
C LYS A 89 -13.21 -10.24 -27.43
N GLY A 90 -12.28 -11.17 -27.61
CA GLY A 90 -12.26 -12.16 -28.69
C GLY A 90 -13.23 -13.33 -28.51
N SER A 91 -13.84 -13.46 -27.33
CA SER A 91 -14.60 -14.64 -26.92
C SER A 91 -15.97 -14.83 -27.59
N GLY A 92 -16.41 -13.90 -28.45
CA GLY A 92 -17.71 -13.91 -29.10
C GLY A 92 -18.89 -13.41 -28.24
N ARG A 93 -18.65 -13.00 -26.99
CA ARG A 93 -19.67 -12.44 -26.09
C ARG A 93 -20.07 -11.03 -26.52
N GLU A 94 -21.35 -10.82 -26.81
CA GLU A 94 -21.86 -9.53 -27.29
C GLU A 94 -21.51 -8.36 -26.36
N TRP A 95 -21.66 -8.55 -25.05
CA TRP A 95 -21.37 -7.52 -24.05
C TRP A 95 -19.87 -7.19 -23.95
N ALA A 96 -18.99 -8.11 -24.34
CA ALA A 96 -17.55 -8.00 -24.14
C ALA A 96 -16.82 -7.28 -25.30
N ARG A 97 -17.41 -7.30 -26.51
CA ARG A 97 -16.77 -6.81 -27.75
C ARG A 97 -16.28 -5.36 -27.62
N ASP A 98 -17.11 -4.52 -27.01
CA ASP A 98 -16.85 -3.10 -26.87
C ASP A 98 -16.41 -2.67 -25.47
N LEU A 99 -15.89 -3.60 -24.67
CA LEU A 99 -15.32 -3.25 -23.36
C LEU A 99 -14.21 -2.21 -23.52
N ARG A 100 -14.27 -1.18 -22.68
CA ARG A 100 -13.28 -0.13 -22.56
C ARG A 100 -12.81 -0.09 -21.11
N PHE A 101 -11.64 0.52 -20.91
CA PHE A 101 -11.14 0.80 -19.58
C PHE A 101 -12.13 1.70 -18.84
N ASP A 102 -12.49 1.32 -17.61
CA ASP A 102 -13.47 2.05 -16.79
C ASP A 102 -12.76 2.78 -15.64
N GLU A 103 -12.91 4.10 -15.61
CA GLU A 103 -12.21 4.95 -14.66
C GLU A 103 -12.70 4.81 -13.21
N ARG A 104 -13.97 4.43 -13.01
CA ARG A 104 -14.52 4.19 -11.68
C ARG A 104 -14.01 2.85 -11.14
N LEU A 105 -13.94 1.84 -12.00
CA LEU A 105 -13.39 0.54 -11.65
C LEU A 105 -11.88 0.64 -11.40
N SER A 106 -11.18 1.50 -12.13
CA SER A 106 -9.77 1.85 -11.86
C SER A 106 -9.57 2.41 -10.46
N SER A 107 -10.34 3.44 -10.07
CA SER A 107 -10.28 3.99 -8.71
C SER A 107 -10.62 2.94 -7.64
N PHE A 108 -11.59 2.07 -7.92
CA PHE A 108 -11.93 0.95 -7.04
C PHE A 108 -10.76 -0.03 -6.88
N ALA A 109 -10.13 -0.45 -7.97
CA ALA A 109 -9.01 -1.38 -7.96
C ALA A 109 -7.77 -0.79 -7.25
N LEU A 110 -7.42 0.48 -7.52
CA LEU A 110 -6.34 1.18 -6.80
C LEU A 110 -6.60 1.22 -5.30
N ARG A 111 -7.84 1.50 -4.87
CA ARG A 111 -8.22 1.46 -3.45
C ARG A 111 -8.00 0.08 -2.82
N LEU A 112 -8.29 -1.00 -3.54
CA LEU A 112 -8.04 -2.36 -3.07
C LEU A 112 -6.54 -2.67 -2.98
N LEU A 113 -5.76 -2.26 -3.98
CA LEU A 113 -4.32 -2.48 -4.06
C LEU A 113 -3.53 -1.65 -3.03
N ASN A 114 -4.12 -0.57 -2.51
CA ASN A 114 -3.49 0.29 -1.50
C ASN A 114 -3.36 -0.39 -0.12
N ASP A 115 -4.02 -1.54 0.08
CA ASP A 115 -3.89 -2.32 1.32
C ASP A 115 -2.60 -3.14 1.30
N VAL A 116 -1.52 -2.55 1.82
CA VAL A 116 -0.18 -3.15 1.94
C VAL A 116 -0.16 -4.53 2.61
N ARG A 117 -1.18 -4.86 3.42
CA ARG A 117 -1.30 -6.16 4.08
C ARG A 117 -1.74 -7.26 3.12
N LYS A 118 -2.52 -6.91 2.10
CA LYS A 118 -3.03 -7.83 1.09
C LYS A 118 -2.12 -7.85 -0.12
N PHE A 119 -1.51 -6.72 -0.44
CA PHE A 119 -0.62 -6.54 -1.57
C PHE A 119 0.68 -5.92 -1.07
N SER A 120 1.72 -6.74 -0.94
CA SER A 120 3.07 -6.31 -0.58
C SER A 120 3.73 -5.51 -1.73
N PRO A 121 4.82 -4.76 -1.45
CA PRO A 121 5.63 -4.13 -2.50
C PRO A 121 6.00 -5.07 -3.65
N THR A 122 6.34 -6.32 -3.32
CA THR A 122 6.65 -7.37 -4.30
C THR A 122 5.45 -7.76 -5.14
N ASP A 123 4.25 -7.83 -4.54
CA ASP A 123 3.03 -8.14 -5.28
C ASP A 123 2.67 -7.02 -6.25
N LEU A 124 2.89 -5.75 -5.89
CA LEU A 124 2.63 -4.63 -6.82
C LEU A 124 3.73 -4.48 -7.88
N GLY A 125 4.97 -4.71 -7.49
CA GLY A 125 6.15 -4.58 -8.36
C GLY A 125 6.62 -3.13 -8.45
N PHE A 126 7.91 -2.92 -8.20
CA PHE A 126 8.55 -1.60 -8.24
C PHE A 126 8.34 -0.89 -9.58
N GLU A 127 8.59 -1.57 -10.70
CA GLU A 127 8.47 -0.98 -12.05
C GLU A 127 7.04 -0.51 -12.36
N TRP A 128 6.02 -1.27 -11.93
CA TRP A 128 4.63 -0.89 -12.13
C TRP A 128 4.25 0.35 -11.30
N LEU A 129 4.71 0.42 -10.05
CA LEU A 129 4.51 1.61 -9.21
C LEU A 129 5.25 2.83 -9.75
N MET A 130 6.48 2.66 -10.26
CA MET A 130 7.23 3.74 -10.90
C MET A 130 6.57 4.24 -12.17
N GLN A 131 5.97 3.35 -12.98
CA GLN A 131 5.16 3.76 -14.12
C GLN A 131 3.97 4.63 -13.70
N LEU A 132 3.28 4.27 -12.60
CA LEU A 132 2.20 5.08 -12.03
C LEU A 132 2.69 6.41 -11.47
N ALA A 133 3.82 6.42 -10.77
CA ALA A 133 4.44 7.64 -10.25
C ALA A 133 4.90 8.59 -11.37
N ALA A 134 5.21 8.07 -12.56
CA ALA A 134 5.56 8.84 -13.75
C ALA A 134 4.35 9.40 -14.52
N ARG A 135 3.13 9.02 -14.16
CA ARG A 135 1.90 9.48 -14.83
C ARG A 135 1.59 10.93 -14.50
N GLY A 136 1.00 11.67 -15.44
CA GLY A 136 0.52 13.05 -15.19
C GLY A 136 -0.82 13.09 -14.43
N GLU A 137 -1.55 11.99 -14.42
CA GLU A 137 -2.88 11.91 -13.80
C GLU A 137 -2.78 11.81 -12.25
N PRO A 138 -3.38 12.74 -11.49
CA PRO A 138 -3.20 12.82 -10.03
C PRO A 138 -3.48 11.53 -9.27
N ARG A 139 -4.53 10.78 -9.66
CA ARG A 139 -4.89 9.51 -9.00
C ARG A 139 -3.76 8.47 -9.01
N TYR A 140 -2.95 8.43 -10.07
CA TYR A 140 -1.89 7.43 -10.22
C TYR A 140 -0.67 7.87 -9.44
N GLN A 141 -0.34 9.17 -9.52
CA GLN A 141 0.72 9.76 -8.70
C GLN A 141 0.43 9.63 -7.21
N GLU A 142 -0.76 10.03 -6.77
CA GLU A 142 -1.17 9.97 -5.37
C GLU A 142 -1.15 8.54 -4.84
N PHE A 143 -1.70 7.59 -5.61
CA PHE A 143 -1.64 6.18 -5.25
C PHE A 143 -0.19 5.69 -5.12
N ALA A 144 0.63 5.87 -6.15
CA ALA A 144 2.01 5.37 -6.15
C ALA A 144 2.84 6.04 -5.05
N ARG A 145 2.73 7.36 -4.90
CA ARG A 145 3.38 8.13 -3.84
C ARG A 145 2.98 7.64 -2.47
N ASP A 146 1.68 7.60 -2.18
CA ASP A 146 1.19 7.25 -0.84
C ASP A 146 1.49 5.80 -0.50
N TYR A 147 1.44 4.90 -1.48
CA TYR A 147 1.80 3.50 -1.29
C TYR A 147 3.30 3.35 -1.04
N MET A 148 4.15 3.90 -1.92
CA MET A 148 5.61 3.77 -1.81
C MET A 148 6.15 4.47 -0.57
N ILE A 149 5.60 5.62 -0.16
CA ILE A 149 5.99 6.28 1.10
C ILE A 149 5.72 5.40 2.31
N LYS A 150 4.67 4.57 2.28
CA LYS A 150 4.31 3.68 3.39
C LYS A 150 5.04 2.34 3.36
N ALA A 151 5.37 1.86 2.17
CA ALA A 151 5.73 0.47 1.95
C ALA A 151 7.17 0.24 1.49
N PHE A 152 7.86 1.28 0.99
CA PHE A 152 9.23 1.17 0.48
C PHE A 152 10.22 1.80 1.43
N LEU A 153 11.36 1.15 1.59
CA LEU A 153 12.55 1.67 2.25
C LEU A 153 13.47 2.33 1.21
N PRO A 154 14.39 3.23 1.60
CA PRO A 154 15.27 3.90 0.64
C PRO A 154 16.06 2.92 -0.23
N ALA A 155 16.50 1.80 0.34
CA ALA A 155 17.23 0.74 -0.37
C ALA A 155 16.41 0.07 -1.50
N ASP A 156 15.08 0.05 -1.42
CA ASP A 156 14.23 -0.53 -2.47
C ASP A 156 14.31 0.26 -3.80
N PHE A 157 14.83 1.50 -3.76
CA PHE A 157 15.05 2.32 -4.94
C PHE A 157 16.40 2.06 -5.62
N ALA A 158 17.31 1.31 -5.00
CA ALA A 158 18.61 1.03 -5.60
C ALA A 158 18.47 0.36 -6.99
N PRO A 159 19.35 0.65 -7.96
CA PRO A 159 19.38 -0.08 -9.22
C PRO A 159 19.51 -1.59 -8.99
N GLN A 160 18.83 -2.40 -9.80
CA GLN A 160 18.77 -3.86 -9.60
C GLN A 160 20.14 -4.56 -9.67
N ASP A 161 21.14 -3.95 -10.32
CA ASP A 161 22.52 -4.46 -10.35
C ASP A 161 23.26 -4.31 -8.99
N ALA A 162 22.70 -3.55 -8.04
CA ALA A 162 23.28 -3.25 -6.74
C ALA A 162 22.57 -3.94 -5.55
N ALA A 163 21.57 -4.79 -5.80
CA ALA A 163 20.84 -5.49 -4.74
C ALA A 163 21.15 -7.00 -4.73
N PRO A 164 21.47 -7.60 -3.57
CA PRO A 164 21.31 -9.04 -3.43
C PRO A 164 19.83 -9.40 -3.62
N THR A 165 19.59 -10.51 -4.31
CA THR A 165 18.26 -11.11 -4.53
C THR A 165 17.40 -11.02 -3.26
N PRO A 166 16.16 -10.48 -3.32
CA PRO A 166 15.28 -10.51 -2.16
C PRO A 166 15.15 -11.96 -1.69
N ALA A 167 15.39 -12.19 -0.40
CA ALA A 167 15.27 -13.50 0.21
C ALA A 167 13.92 -14.11 -0.19
N ALA A 168 13.97 -15.34 -0.68
CA ALA A 168 12.81 -16.08 -1.15
C ALA A 168 11.67 -16.01 -0.12
N LYS A 169 10.46 -15.68 -0.59
CA LYS A 169 9.23 -15.86 0.20
C LYS A 169 9.20 -17.32 0.67
N SER A 170 9.23 -17.54 1.99
CA SER A 170 8.79 -18.79 2.57
C SER A 170 7.26 -18.78 2.57
N ASP A 171 6.63 -19.58 1.71
CA ASP A 171 5.17 -19.76 1.60
C ASP A 171 4.56 -20.56 2.78
N GLU A 172 5.31 -20.77 3.87
CA GLU A 172 4.73 -21.27 5.11
C GLU A 172 4.11 -20.10 5.90
N PRO A 173 2.99 -20.31 6.61
CA PRO A 173 2.51 -19.33 7.57
C PRO A 173 3.58 -19.21 8.66
N ALA A 174 4.51 -18.28 8.47
CA ALA A 174 5.51 -17.97 9.48
C ALA A 174 4.73 -17.63 10.75
N THR A 175 4.89 -18.45 11.79
CA THR A 175 4.42 -18.08 13.12
C THR A 175 5.28 -16.90 13.53
N ILE A 176 4.78 -15.69 13.27
CA ILE A 176 5.49 -14.46 13.65
C ILE A 176 5.61 -14.45 15.17
N ASP A 177 6.84 -14.31 15.65
CA ASP A 177 7.14 -14.09 17.07
C ASP A 177 7.68 -12.67 17.24
N LEU A 178 6.97 -11.86 18.01
CA LEU A 178 7.36 -10.52 18.42
C LEU A 178 8.37 -10.54 19.58
N GLY A 179 8.79 -11.72 20.04
CA GLY A 179 9.87 -11.91 21.00
C GLY A 179 9.54 -11.37 22.39
N GLY A 180 8.27 -11.35 22.77
CA GLY A 180 7.84 -10.83 24.07
C GLY A 180 7.85 -9.30 24.18
N GLN A 181 8.13 -8.57 23.09
CA GLN A 181 8.14 -7.10 23.07
C GLN A 181 6.75 -6.52 23.39
N SER A 182 6.76 -5.36 24.04
CA SER A 182 5.57 -4.68 24.55
C SER A 182 5.07 -3.59 23.59
N PHE A 183 3.78 -3.63 23.28
CA PHE A 183 3.12 -2.74 22.32
C PHE A 183 2.00 -1.94 22.99
N LEU A 184 1.91 -0.66 22.68
CA LEU A 184 0.80 0.22 23.05
C LEU A 184 0.24 0.91 21.81
N PHE A 185 -1.08 0.84 21.62
CA PHE A 185 -1.75 1.52 20.50
C PHE A 185 -2.29 2.89 20.92
N THR A 186 -2.05 3.92 20.10
CA THR A 186 -2.61 5.25 20.23
C THR A 186 -3.28 5.73 18.93
N GLY A 187 -4.26 6.62 19.04
CA GLY A 187 -5.07 7.05 17.90
C GLY A 187 -6.13 6.04 17.46
N LYS A 188 -6.79 6.35 16.34
CA LYS A 188 -7.72 5.48 15.63
C LYS A 188 -6.91 4.69 14.60
N LEU A 189 -7.01 3.37 14.65
CA LEU A 189 -6.40 2.50 13.66
C LEU A 189 -7.25 2.54 12.39
N ALA A 190 -6.61 2.68 11.24
CA ALA A 190 -7.28 2.72 9.93
C ALA A 190 -7.91 1.38 9.59
N THR A 191 -7.30 0.28 10.05
CA THR A 191 -7.51 -1.01 9.40
C THR A 191 -8.07 -2.10 10.31
N MET A 192 -8.19 -1.84 11.61
CA MET A 192 -8.83 -2.76 12.57
C MET A 192 -9.27 -2.07 13.87
N GLN A 193 -10.17 -2.71 14.60
CA GLN A 193 -10.45 -2.26 15.96
C GLN A 193 -9.26 -2.57 16.89
N ARG A 194 -9.05 -1.71 17.89
CA ARG A 194 -7.97 -1.88 18.86
C ARG A 194 -7.96 -3.26 19.52
N GLY A 195 -9.13 -3.83 19.81
CA GLY A 195 -9.26 -5.18 20.37
C GLY A 195 -8.80 -6.31 19.42
N ALA A 196 -8.84 -6.10 18.11
CA ALA A 196 -8.25 -7.03 17.16
C ALA A 196 -6.73 -6.88 17.10
N ALA A 197 -6.21 -5.65 17.17
CA ALA A 197 -4.78 -5.37 17.21
C ALA A 197 -4.11 -6.01 18.44
N THR A 198 -4.73 -5.87 19.62
CA THR A 198 -4.21 -6.48 20.86
C THR A 198 -4.17 -8.00 20.79
N LYS A 199 -5.18 -8.63 20.16
CA LYS A 199 -5.21 -10.08 19.91
C LYS A 199 -4.07 -10.53 18.99
N LYS A 200 -3.76 -9.75 17.95
CA LYS A 200 -2.63 -10.03 17.06
C LYS A 200 -1.30 -9.98 17.80
N VAL A 201 -1.08 -8.96 18.64
CA VAL A 201 0.13 -8.85 19.49
C VAL A 201 0.29 -10.11 20.36
N THR A 202 -0.77 -10.50 21.08
CA THR A 202 -0.71 -11.69 21.96
C THR A 202 -0.56 -13.00 21.18
N GLY A 203 -1.20 -13.09 20.02
CA GLY A 203 -1.12 -14.28 19.16
C GLY A 203 0.28 -14.47 18.58
N ALA A 204 1.01 -13.37 18.35
CA ALA A 204 2.38 -13.35 17.88
C ALA A 204 3.41 -13.26 19.03
N GLY A 205 3.07 -13.68 20.26
CA GLY A 205 4.04 -13.74 21.38
C GLY A 205 4.44 -12.39 22.01
N GLY A 206 3.80 -11.28 21.62
CA GLY A 206 4.03 -9.94 22.20
C GLY A 206 3.16 -9.64 23.43
N LYS A 207 3.47 -8.54 24.13
CA LYS A 207 2.75 -8.07 25.32
C LYS A 207 1.98 -6.78 25.04
N ASN A 208 0.73 -6.68 25.48
CA ASN A 208 -0.03 -5.43 25.39
C ASN A 208 0.23 -4.56 26.63
N ALA A 209 0.81 -3.38 26.43
CA ALA A 209 1.00 -2.40 27.49
C ALA A 209 -0.27 -1.58 27.74
N SER A 210 -0.48 -1.14 28.99
CA SER A 210 -1.63 -0.32 29.40
C SER A 210 -1.34 1.19 29.35
N GLY A 211 -0.07 1.58 29.27
CA GLY A 211 0.37 2.96 29.25
C GLY A 211 1.83 3.11 28.84
N VAL A 212 2.24 4.36 28.59
CA VAL A 212 3.63 4.66 28.20
C VAL A 212 4.51 4.67 29.44
N THR A 213 5.46 3.75 29.51
CA THR A 213 6.48 3.58 30.56
C THR A 213 7.86 3.46 29.92
N ALA A 214 8.94 3.61 30.70
CA ALA A 214 10.31 3.49 30.18
C ALA A 214 10.67 2.07 29.70
N THR A 215 9.88 1.07 30.08
CA THR A 215 10.02 -0.33 29.68
C THR A 215 9.20 -0.69 28.44
N LEU A 216 8.50 0.28 27.84
CA LEU A 216 7.72 0.05 26.62
C LEU A 216 8.66 -0.12 25.43
N ASP A 217 8.44 -1.13 24.61
CA ASP A 217 9.26 -1.35 23.42
C ASP A 217 8.70 -0.57 22.22
N PHE A 218 7.39 -0.62 21.99
CA PHE A 218 6.73 0.03 20.86
C PHE A 218 5.49 0.84 21.23
N LEU A 219 5.42 2.08 20.75
CA LEU A 219 4.20 2.87 20.65
C LEU A 219 3.71 2.86 19.19
N VAL A 220 2.58 2.22 18.92
CA VAL A 220 1.97 2.14 17.59
C VAL A 220 0.96 3.28 17.41
N ILE A 221 1.18 4.13 16.41
CA ILE A 221 0.30 5.24 16.03
C ILE A 221 -0.59 4.80 14.87
N GLY A 222 -1.91 4.88 15.05
CA GLY A 222 -2.88 4.58 13.99
C GLY A 222 -2.79 5.51 12.78
N ASP A 223 -2.93 4.94 11.58
CA ASP A 223 -2.74 5.69 10.34
C ASP A 223 -3.92 6.65 10.06
N ASP A 224 -5.14 6.28 10.46
CA ASP A 224 -6.38 7.08 10.39
C ASP A 224 -6.53 8.04 11.58
N GLY A 225 -5.39 8.57 12.05
CA GLY A 225 -5.29 9.44 13.23
C GLY A 225 -6.34 10.56 13.29
N SER A 226 -6.48 11.18 14.47
CA SER A 226 -7.42 12.29 14.70
C SER A 226 -7.33 13.33 13.57
N PRO A 227 -8.43 13.91 13.06
CA PRO A 227 -8.45 14.99 12.06
C PRO A 227 -7.63 16.24 12.42
N LEU A 228 -7.04 16.28 13.61
CA LEU A 228 -6.18 17.31 14.17
C LEU A 228 -4.67 17.00 14.06
N TYR A 229 -4.27 15.81 13.58
CA TYR A 229 -2.87 15.49 13.26
C TYR A 229 -2.44 16.30 12.04
N GLY A 230 -1.33 17.04 12.15
CA GLY A 230 -0.90 18.03 11.14
C GLY A 230 -1.38 19.46 11.41
N ALA A 231 -2.26 19.67 12.39
CA ALA A 231 -2.63 21.00 12.92
C ALA A 231 -1.94 21.30 14.27
N GLY A 232 -0.84 20.59 14.60
CA GLY A 232 -0.03 20.82 15.79
C GLY A 232 -0.60 20.25 17.10
N ARG A 233 -1.44 19.21 17.05
CA ARG A 233 -1.99 18.56 18.26
C ARG A 233 -1.57 17.09 18.38
N LYS A 234 -0.32 16.88 18.79
CA LYS A 234 0.19 15.59 19.30
C LYS A 234 -0.67 15.08 20.47
N GLY A 235 -0.95 13.78 20.49
CA GLY A 235 -1.65 13.14 21.61
C GLY A 235 -0.79 13.06 22.87
N SER A 236 -1.38 13.16 24.06
CA SER A 236 -0.63 13.12 25.35
C SER A 236 0.22 11.87 25.55
N LYS A 237 -0.13 10.75 24.90
CA LYS A 237 0.68 9.50 24.95
C LYS A 237 1.95 9.61 24.11
N GLN A 238 1.88 10.26 22.95
CA GLN A 238 3.05 10.46 22.10
C GLN A 238 4.04 11.40 22.76
N LEU A 239 3.57 12.54 23.29
CA LEU A 239 4.43 13.48 24.04
C LEU A 239 5.13 12.81 25.22
N LYS A 240 4.44 11.90 25.91
CA LYS A 240 5.04 11.13 27.01
C LYS A 240 6.10 10.14 26.51
N ALA A 241 5.88 9.49 25.36
CA ALA A 241 6.87 8.58 24.77
C ALA A 241 8.09 9.37 24.29
N GLU A 242 7.89 10.46 23.56
CA GLU A 242 8.96 11.37 23.12
C GLU A 242 9.81 11.88 24.30
N LYS A 243 9.16 12.30 25.40
CA LYS A 243 9.88 12.70 26.61
C LYS A 243 10.72 11.57 27.19
N LEU A 244 10.16 10.36 27.31
CA LEU A 244 10.89 9.22 27.84
C LEU A 244 12.05 8.79 26.93
N ILE A 245 11.91 8.93 25.61
CA ILE A 245 12.99 8.72 24.65
C ILE A 245 14.10 9.75 24.86
N ALA A 246 13.75 11.02 25.03
CA ALA A 246 14.73 12.07 25.37
C ALA A 246 15.42 11.81 26.72
N ASP A 247 14.73 11.19 27.67
CA ASP A 247 15.28 10.75 28.96
C ASP A 247 16.10 9.43 28.85
N GLY A 248 16.26 8.86 27.65
CA GLY A 248 17.11 7.69 27.35
C GLY A 248 16.39 6.34 27.29
N ALA A 249 15.05 6.31 27.27
CA ALA A 249 14.31 5.07 27.11
C ALA A 249 14.37 4.54 25.66
N GLY A 250 14.50 3.22 25.49
CA GLY A 250 14.57 2.56 24.17
C GLY A 250 13.23 2.42 23.43
N ILE A 251 12.25 3.28 23.70
CA ILE A 251 10.90 3.20 23.12
C ILE A 251 10.99 3.53 21.61
N LYS A 252 10.42 2.67 20.76
CA LYS A 252 10.28 2.93 19.33
C LYS A 252 8.85 3.36 19.01
N ILE A 253 8.70 4.48 18.33
CA ILE A 253 7.39 4.93 17.84
C ILE A 253 7.27 4.46 16.39
N ILE A 254 6.21 3.71 16.09
CA ILE A 254 5.98 3.14 14.75
C ILE A 254 4.55 3.41 14.27
N SER A 255 4.36 3.45 12.96
CA SER A 255 3.05 3.51 12.32
C SER A 255 2.27 2.19 12.46
N GLU A 256 0.95 2.25 12.26
CA GLU A 256 0.12 1.05 12.16
C GLU A 256 0.59 0.19 10.98
N THR A 257 0.97 0.80 9.86
CA THR A 257 1.53 0.10 8.71
C THR A 257 2.82 -0.65 9.05
N ALA A 258 3.78 -0.02 9.72
CA ALA A 258 5.03 -0.68 10.13
C ALA A 258 4.77 -1.84 11.12
N PHE A 259 3.86 -1.64 12.08
CA PHE A 259 3.43 -2.73 12.98
C PHE A 259 2.86 -3.93 12.21
N LEU A 260 2.11 -3.69 11.15
CA LEU A 260 1.52 -4.74 10.33
C LEU A 260 2.56 -5.46 9.46
N GLN A 261 3.55 -4.74 8.93
CA GLN A 261 4.67 -5.36 8.20
C GLN A 261 5.53 -6.24 9.12
N MET A 262 5.75 -5.83 10.38
CA MET A 262 6.37 -6.69 11.38
C MET A 262 5.57 -7.99 11.57
N LEU A 263 4.24 -7.90 11.62
CA LEU A 263 3.34 -9.04 11.67
C LEU A 263 3.23 -9.83 10.35
N ALA A 264 3.79 -9.35 9.25
CA ALA A 264 3.89 -10.10 8.00
C ALA A 264 5.23 -10.86 7.89
N GLY A 265 6.13 -10.72 8.88
CA GLY A 265 7.46 -11.32 8.86
C GLY A 265 8.45 -10.62 7.92
N GLU A 266 8.12 -9.42 7.43
CA GLU A 266 8.95 -8.65 6.49
C GLU A 266 10.02 -7.83 7.24
N GLN A 267 10.95 -8.50 7.92
CA GLN A 267 12.16 -7.82 8.43
C GLN A 267 13.20 -7.71 7.32
N ARG A 268 13.15 -6.59 6.61
CA ARG A 268 14.07 -6.27 5.50
C ARG A 268 15.28 -5.51 6.04
N SER A 269 16.47 -6.10 5.92
CA SER A 269 17.74 -5.43 6.20
C SER A 269 18.54 -5.28 4.90
N PHE A 270 19.22 -4.14 4.76
CA PHE A 270 20.01 -3.79 3.58
C PHE A 270 21.39 -3.31 4.01
N SER A 271 22.39 -3.43 3.12
CA SER A 271 23.71 -2.85 3.35
C SER A 271 23.65 -1.32 3.24
N GLU A 272 24.58 -0.62 3.90
CA GLU A 272 24.72 0.83 3.80
C GLU A 272 24.92 1.29 2.34
N ASP A 273 25.62 0.50 1.53
CA ASP A 273 25.83 0.76 0.10
C ASP A 273 24.51 0.72 -0.68
N THR A 274 23.65 -0.28 -0.45
CA THR A 274 22.34 -0.38 -1.13
C THR A 274 21.42 0.77 -0.69
N VAL A 275 21.42 1.11 0.60
CA VAL A 275 20.66 2.28 1.11
C VAL A 275 21.14 3.56 0.42
N THR A 276 22.45 3.76 0.31
CA THR A 276 23.04 4.93 -0.33
C THR A 276 22.69 5.01 -1.81
N ALA A 277 22.80 3.90 -2.54
CA ALA A 277 22.44 3.83 -3.95
C ALA A 277 20.96 4.15 -4.21
N GLY A 278 20.08 3.69 -3.32
CA GLY A 278 18.65 4.04 -3.36
C GLY A 278 18.39 5.51 -3.08
N CYS A 279 19.08 6.08 -2.08
CA CYS A 279 19.04 7.52 -1.82
C CYS A 279 19.57 8.34 -3.01
N ASP A 280 20.64 7.90 -3.68
CA ASP A 280 21.19 8.53 -4.89
C ASP A 280 20.19 8.52 -6.04
N ARG A 281 19.45 7.43 -6.25
CA ARG A 281 18.39 7.40 -7.25
C ARG A 281 17.27 8.38 -6.92
N LEU A 282 16.78 8.39 -5.68
CA LEU A 282 15.76 9.33 -5.23
C LEU A 282 16.24 10.78 -5.37
N TRP A 283 17.49 11.06 -5.02
CA TRP A 283 18.10 12.38 -5.14
C TRP A 283 18.23 12.81 -6.59
N THR A 284 18.62 11.89 -7.48
CA THR A 284 18.69 12.14 -8.93
C THR A 284 17.31 12.48 -9.49
N LEU A 285 16.29 11.67 -9.18
CA LEU A 285 14.90 11.94 -9.56
C LEU A 285 14.38 13.29 -9.04
N ALA A 286 14.84 13.71 -7.85
CA ALA A 286 14.49 14.99 -7.29
C ALA A 286 15.25 16.14 -7.97
N THR A 287 16.51 16.00 -8.37
CA THR A 287 17.39 17.16 -8.61
C THR A 287 17.92 17.32 -10.03
N GLU A 288 17.92 16.28 -10.85
CA GLU A 288 18.59 16.30 -12.16
C GLU A 288 17.98 17.34 -13.13
N PRO A 289 18.78 18.08 -13.92
CA PRO A 289 18.29 19.01 -14.94
C PRO A 289 17.52 18.29 -16.05
N GLY A 290 16.38 18.82 -16.49
CA GLY A 290 15.49 18.15 -17.45
C GLY A 290 14.37 17.31 -16.80
N ALA A 291 14.35 17.22 -15.47
CA ALA A 291 13.18 16.79 -14.69
C ALA A 291 12.07 17.87 -14.63
N ASP A 292 12.00 18.74 -15.63
CA ASP A 292 11.39 20.07 -15.55
C ASP A 292 9.87 20.06 -15.76
N ASP A 293 9.23 18.88 -15.73
CA ASP A 293 7.78 18.72 -15.63
C ASP A 293 7.36 17.39 -14.94
N ALA A 294 8.26 16.75 -14.19
CA ALA A 294 8.14 15.31 -13.95
C ALA A 294 7.32 14.97 -12.68
N PRO A 295 6.19 14.25 -12.82
CA PRO A 295 5.53 13.53 -11.72
C PRO A 295 6.50 12.81 -10.76
N LEU A 296 7.60 12.29 -11.31
CA LEU A 296 8.68 11.63 -10.56
C LEU A 296 9.47 12.56 -9.64
N ARG A 297 9.69 13.83 -9.99
CA ARG A 297 10.33 14.80 -9.11
C ARG A 297 9.44 15.09 -7.90
N SER A 298 8.15 15.35 -8.12
CA SER A 298 7.19 15.58 -7.03
C SER A 298 7.11 14.36 -6.10
N PHE A 299 7.06 13.17 -6.68
CA PHE A 299 7.15 11.91 -5.93
C PHE A 299 8.42 11.83 -5.09
N ALA A 300 9.60 12.01 -5.69
CA ALA A 300 10.89 11.87 -5.01
C ALA A 300 11.06 12.90 -3.88
N LEU A 301 10.67 14.16 -4.11
CA LEU A 301 10.67 15.18 -3.07
C LEU A 301 9.72 14.84 -1.92
N ALA A 302 8.50 14.38 -2.23
CA ALA A 302 7.55 13.96 -1.21
C ALA A 302 8.10 12.78 -0.39
N TYR A 303 8.72 11.80 -1.06
CA TYR A 303 9.35 10.67 -0.39
C TYR A 303 10.50 11.11 0.52
N LEU A 304 11.44 11.91 0.02
CA LEU A 304 12.58 12.43 0.80
C LEU A 304 12.12 13.25 2.01
N ARG A 305 11.12 14.13 1.87
CA ARG A 305 10.57 14.90 3.00
C ARG A 305 9.92 14.02 4.04
N ARG A 306 9.16 13.00 3.62
CA ARG A 306 8.47 12.07 4.53
C ARG A 306 9.40 11.08 5.23
N HIS A 307 10.61 10.87 4.71
CA HIS A 307 11.64 10.01 5.31
C HIS A 307 12.81 10.80 5.91
N HIS A 308 12.79 12.14 5.88
CA HIS A 308 13.71 12.97 6.63
C HIS A 308 13.23 13.06 8.09
N PRO A 309 14.07 12.71 9.10
CA PRO A 309 13.66 12.68 10.51
C PRO A 309 13.01 13.99 10.99
N ASP A 310 13.67 15.12 10.78
CA ASP A 310 13.16 16.43 11.26
C ASP A 310 11.98 16.97 10.45
N ILE A 311 12.06 16.93 9.11
CA ILE A 311 11.02 17.49 8.25
C ILE A 311 9.72 16.69 8.39
N SER A 312 9.80 15.36 8.40
CA SER A 312 8.63 14.50 8.57
C SER A 312 7.97 14.76 9.93
N LEU A 313 8.77 14.86 10.99
CA LEU A 313 8.27 15.20 12.32
C LEU A 313 7.61 16.57 12.37
N ALA A 314 8.20 17.59 11.72
CA ALA A 314 7.68 18.95 11.69
C ALA A 314 6.38 19.08 10.87
N GLU A 315 6.25 18.35 9.77
CA GLU A 315 5.07 18.40 8.90
C GLU A 315 3.90 17.57 9.39
N THR A 316 4.19 16.42 10.01
CA THR A 316 3.19 15.39 10.26
C THR A 316 2.91 15.15 11.73
N ASP A 317 3.72 15.75 12.60
CA ASP A 317 3.79 15.43 14.02
C ASP A 317 4.12 13.95 14.28
N ARG A 318 4.65 13.19 13.31
CA ARG A 318 5.00 11.76 13.45
C ARG A 318 6.48 11.53 13.13
N PRO A 319 7.20 10.75 13.94
CA PRO A 319 8.53 10.30 13.57
C PRO A 319 8.45 9.35 12.38
N VAL A 320 9.54 9.26 11.62
CA VAL A 320 9.70 8.26 10.56
C VAL A 320 9.80 6.87 11.19
N ASP A 321 9.31 5.86 10.48
CA ASP A 321 9.41 4.48 10.96
C ASP A 321 10.90 4.03 11.00
N PRO A 322 11.35 3.36 12.08
CA PRO A 322 12.74 2.93 12.21
C PRO A 322 13.20 2.04 11.04
N GLY A 323 14.29 2.44 10.40
CA GLY A 323 14.87 1.79 9.22
C GLY A 323 14.38 2.35 7.89
N ALA A 324 13.36 3.21 7.89
CA ALA A 324 12.86 3.88 6.69
C ALA A 324 13.51 5.27 6.49
N GLU A 325 14.23 5.80 7.48
CA GLU A 325 14.84 7.12 7.41
C GLU A 325 15.85 7.24 6.26
N ILE A 326 15.88 8.41 5.64
CA ILE A 326 17.06 8.81 4.85
C ILE A 326 18.20 9.05 5.85
N PRO A 327 19.37 8.42 5.69
CA PRO A 327 20.48 8.58 6.62
C PRO A 327 20.88 10.05 6.77
N GLU A 328 21.12 10.52 8.00
CA GLU A 328 21.56 11.90 8.26
C GLU A 328 22.85 12.25 7.53
N SER A 329 23.77 11.27 7.42
CA SER A 329 25.01 11.39 6.64
C SER A 329 24.76 11.70 5.16
N TYR A 330 23.64 11.26 4.62
CA TYR A 330 23.24 11.49 3.24
C TYR A 330 22.75 12.94 3.04
N LEU A 331 21.99 13.48 3.99
CA LEU A 331 21.35 14.80 3.94
C LEU A 331 22.25 15.95 4.41
N SER A 332 23.53 15.92 4.03
CA SER A 332 24.47 16.98 4.40
C SER A 332 24.07 18.35 3.84
N PHE A 333 24.43 19.43 4.54
CA PHE A 333 24.18 20.80 4.07
C PHE A 333 24.76 21.05 2.68
N GLU A 334 25.97 20.52 2.39
CA GLU A 334 26.60 20.66 1.07
C GLU A 334 25.75 20.04 -0.05
N ARG A 335 25.06 18.91 0.23
CA ARG A 335 24.17 18.28 -0.75
C ARG A 335 22.88 19.08 -0.96
N VAL A 336 22.30 19.62 0.11
CA VAL A 336 21.01 20.35 0.05
C VAL A 336 21.18 21.79 -0.44
N ARG A 337 22.30 22.45 -0.13
CA ARG A 337 22.56 23.86 -0.41
C ARG A 337 22.27 24.29 -1.85
N PRO A 338 22.65 23.54 -2.92
CA PRO A 338 22.33 23.91 -4.29
C PRO A 338 20.82 24.03 -4.56
N LEU A 339 20.00 23.22 -3.88
CA LEU A 339 18.53 23.22 -4.06
C LEU A 339 17.85 24.45 -3.49
N LEU A 340 18.48 25.18 -2.56
CA LEU A 340 17.94 26.44 -2.04
C LEU A 340 17.86 27.54 -3.10
N SER A 341 18.59 27.37 -4.21
CA SER A 341 18.56 28.28 -5.37
C SER A 341 17.81 27.69 -6.56
N ASP A 342 17.21 26.51 -6.42
CA ASP A 342 16.41 25.87 -7.46
C ASP A 342 15.05 26.57 -7.56
N ALA A 343 14.75 27.15 -8.73
CA ALA A 343 13.52 27.90 -8.97
C ALA A 343 12.34 26.99 -9.40
N ARG A 344 12.58 25.69 -9.55
CA ARG A 344 11.55 24.71 -9.96
C ARG A 344 10.60 24.40 -8.78
N PRO A 345 9.30 24.20 -9.04
CA PRO A 345 8.31 23.91 -8.01
C PRO A 345 8.55 22.59 -7.28
#